data_AF-A0A7D9KDW4-F1
#
_entry.id   AF-A0A7D9KDW4-F1
#
_cell.length_a   1.000
_cell.length_b   1.000
_cell.length_c   1.000
_cell.angle_alpha   90.00
_cell.angle_beta   90.00
_cell.angle_gamma   90.00
#
_symmetry.space_group_name_H-M   'P 1'
#
loop_
_entity.id
_entity.type
_entity.pdbx_description
1 polymer ?
#
loop_
_entity_poly.entity_id
_entity_poly.type
_entity_poly.pdbx_seq_one_letter_code
_entity_poly.pdbx_strand_id
1 'polypeptide(L)'
;MDLLKKYEDTHLGGFRRVYPNGNEEKYEKYFENSGSLFQETTASKARTECSRIQREQILAKKQEIETMRAKNSGRKPVQRDGLRPESASTVKKTIRTTAKKTQHKQEVFC
;
A
#
# COMPACT_ATOMS: atom_id res chain seq x y z
N MET A 1 -3.99 -33.23 15.59
CA MET A 1 -3.39 -32.35 16.62
C MET A 1 -2.66 -33.14 17.69
N ASP A 2 -3.22 -34.25 18.19
CA ASP A 2 -2.64 -34.98 19.33
C ASP A 2 -1.33 -35.73 19.04
N LEU A 3 -1.08 -36.12 17.79
CA LEU A 3 0.14 -36.85 17.44
C LEU A 3 1.39 -35.97 17.58
N LEU A 4 1.29 -34.70 17.17
CA LEU A 4 2.39 -33.74 17.27
C LEU A 4 2.67 -33.38 18.73
N LYS A 5 1.61 -33.20 19.54
CA LYS A 5 1.73 -32.94 20.98
C LYS A 5 2.47 -34.08 21.71
N LYS A 6 2.09 -35.34 21.43
CA LYS A 6 2.75 -36.53 21.99
C LYS A 6 4.22 -36.65 21.54
N TYR A 7 4.51 -36.29 20.30
CA TYR A 7 5.88 -36.29 19.79
C TYR A 7 6.73 -35.23 20.49
N GLU A 8 6.23 -33.99 20.57
CA GLU A 8 6.89 -32.90 21.30
C GLU A 8 7.16 -33.29 22.75
N ASP A 9 6.16 -33.84 23.45
CA ASP A 9 6.29 -34.22 24.87
C ASP A 9 7.32 -35.35 25.10
N THR A 10 7.50 -36.23 24.11
CA THR A 10 8.50 -37.33 24.15
C THR A 10 9.89 -36.90 23.67
N HIS A 11 10.00 -35.76 22.97
CA HIS A 11 11.24 -35.25 22.37
C HIS A 11 11.62 -33.85 22.91
N LEU A 12 11.31 -33.56 24.18
CA LEU A 12 11.63 -32.27 24.80
C LEU A 12 13.12 -32.04 25.08
N GLY A 13 13.91 -33.10 25.24
CA GLY A 13 15.32 -32.99 25.61
C GLY A 13 15.50 -32.13 26.88
N GLY A 14 16.30 -31.07 26.81
CA GLY A 14 16.49 -30.09 27.90
C GLY A 14 15.51 -28.91 27.88
N PHE A 15 14.50 -28.91 27.02
CA PHE A 15 13.50 -27.86 26.91
C PHE A 15 12.21 -28.22 27.68
N ARG A 16 11.34 -27.23 27.89
CA ARG A 16 10.04 -27.43 28.54
C ARG A 16 8.96 -26.58 27.88
N ARG A 17 7.73 -27.10 27.86
CA ARG A 17 6.55 -26.37 27.40
C ARG A 17 6.20 -25.25 28.41
N VAL A 18 6.32 -23.99 27.98
CA VAL A 18 6.00 -22.81 28.82
C VAL A 18 4.55 -22.36 28.62
N TYR A 19 3.99 -22.60 27.43
CA TYR A 19 2.60 -22.32 27.06
C TYR A 19 2.17 -23.25 25.91
N PRO A 20 0.90 -23.69 25.82
CA PRO A 20 -0.10 -23.70 26.89
C PRO A 20 0.20 -24.81 27.90
N ASN A 21 0.12 -24.51 29.20
CA ASN A 21 0.35 -25.46 30.29
C ASN A 21 -0.71 -25.31 31.41
N GLY A 22 -1.97 -25.11 31.03
CA GLY A 22 -3.06 -24.84 32.00
C GLY A 22 -2.98 -23.46 32.67
N ASN A 23 -2.03 -22.62 32.28
CA ASN A 23 -1.87 -21.23 32.70
C ASN A 23 -2.46 -20.24 31.68
N GLU A 24 -3.38 -20.71 30.85
CA GLU A 24 -3.97 -19.97 29.73
C GLU A 24 -4.65 -18.69 30.21
N GLU A 25 -5.43 -18.76 31.30
CA GLU A 25 -6.10 -17.60 31.92
C GLU A 25 -5.14 -16.44 32.25
N LYS A 26 -3.92 -16.74 32.69
CA LYS A 26 -2.92 -15.71 33.02
C LYS A 26 -2.46 -14.95 31.78
N TYR A 27 -2.39 -15.63 30.64
CA TYR A 27 -1.86 -15.07 29.40
C TYR A 27 -2.96 -14.63 28.43
N GLU A 28 -4.21 -15.04 28.65
CA GLU A 28 -5.38 -14.71 27.83
C GLU A 28 -5.49 -13.21 27.55
N LYS A 29 -5.24 -12.38 28.58
CA LYS A 29 -5.25 -10.91 28.46
C LYS A 29 -4.22 -10.31 27.50
N TYR A 30 -3.18 -11.06 27.14
CA TYR A 30 -2.16 -10.62 26.17
C TYR A 30 -2.49 -11.08 24.75
N PHE A 31 -3.44 -12.02 24.60
CA PHE A 31 -3.99 -12.39 23.31
C PHE A 31 -5.04 -11.35 22.92
N GLU A 32 -4.57 -10.20 22.44
CA GLU A 32 -5.45 -9.25 21.78
C GLU A 32 -5.89 -9.86 20.43
N ASN A 33 -7.15 -10.28 20.33
CA ASN A 33 -7.78 -10.77 19.09
C ASN A 33 -7.89 -9.69 17.99
N SER A 34 -7.38 -8.48 18.22
CA SER A 34 -7.10 -7.54 17.13
C SER A 34 -5.91 -8.08 16.34
N GLY A 35 -6.17 -9.06 15.47
CA GLY A 35 -5.22 -9.78 14.64
C GLY A 35 -4.48 -8.94 13.59
N SER A 36 -4.14 -7.70 13.92
CA SER A 36 -3.27 -6.88 13.12
C SER A 36 -2.05 -6.47 13.94
N LEU A 37 -0.94 -7.17 13.71
CA LEU A 37 0.42 -6.71 14.04
C LEU A 37 0.68 -5.28 13.51
N PHE A 38 -0.12 -4.84 12.53
CA PHE A 38 -0.17 -3.48 12.01
C PHE A 38 -1.52 -2.83 12.31
N GLN A 39 -1.64 -2.17 13.46
CA GLN A 39 -2.66 -1.14 13.69
C GLN A 39 -2.35 0.04 12.76
N GLU A 40 -2.55 -0.12 11.44
CA GLU A 40 -2.37 0.90 10.40
C GLU A 40 -1.28 1.93 10.72
N THR A 41 0.00 1.52 10.73
CA THR A 41 1.10 2.43 11.09
C THR A 41 0.97 3.74 10.32
N THR A 42 1.36 4.87 10.92
CA THR A 42 1.32 6.20 10.29
C THR A 42 1.88 6.18 8.86
N ALA A 43 2.92 5.37 8.60
CA ALA A 43 3.48 5.15 7.27
C ALA A 43 2.54 4.45 6.27
N SER A 44 1.74 3.48 6.71
CA SER A 44 0.72 2.82 5.90
C SER A 44 -0.38 3.80 5.49
N LYS A 45 -0.88 4.57 6.47
CA LYS A 45 -1.88 5.63 6.23
C LYS A 45 -1.38 6.68 5.24
N ALA A 46 -0.15 7.16 5.44
CA ALA A 46 0.46 8.16 4.55
C ALA A 46 0.60 7.68 3.09
N ARG A 47 0.94 6.39 2.87
CA ARG A 47 1.05 5.82 1.52
C ARG A 47 -0.31 5.74 0.82
N THR A 48 -1.34 5.25 1.51
CA THR A 48 -2.70 5.16 0.95
C THR A 48 -3.24 6.55 0.60
N GLU A 49 -3.07 7.50 1.52
CA GLU A 49 -3.58 8.86 1.34
C GLU A 49 -2.86 9.62 0.22
N CYS A 50 -1.53 9.47 0.11
CA CYS A 50 -0.76 10.01 -1.00
C CYS A 50 -1.25 9.45 -2.36
N SER A 51 -1.54 8.15 -2.43
CA SER A 51 -2.06 7.52 -3.65
C SER A 51 -3.43 8.10 -4.05
N ARG A 52 -4.31 8.34 -3.06
CA ARG A 52 -5.63 8.95 -3.28
C ARG A 52 -5.48 10.37 -3.83
N ILE A 53 -4.68 11.21 -3.17
CA ILE A 53 -4.43 12.59 -3.57
C ILE A 53 -3.84 12.67 -4.99
N GLN A 54 -2.87 11.81 -5.30
CA GLN A 54 -2.24 11.80 -6.62
C GLN A 54 -3.23 11.43 -7.74
N ARG A 55 -4.14 10.48 -7.49
CA ARG A 55 -5.20 10.14 -8.45
C ARG A 55 -6.14 11.32 -8.70
N GLU A 56 -6.58 11.99 -7.65
CA GLU A 56 -7.47 13.14 -7.74
C GLU A 56 -6.83 14.30 -8.52
N GLN A 57 -5.55 14.59 -8.27
CA GLN A 57 -4.79 15.59 -9.02
C GLN A 57 -4.70 15.26 -10.51
N ILE A 58 -4.48 13.99 -10.86
CA ILE A 58 -4.43 13.56 -12.27
C ILE A 58 -5.80 13.73 -12.93
N LEU A 59 -6.89 13.37 -12.25
CA LEU A 59 -8.25 13.51 -12.77
C LEU A 59 -8.64 14.97 -12.98
N ALA A 60 -8.40 15.83 -11.99
CA ALA A 60 -8.68 17.25 -12.08
C ALA A 60 -7.92 17.91 -13.23
N LYS A 61 -6.62 17.61 -13.36
CA LYS A 61 -5.79 18.12 -14.46
C LYS A 61 -6.27 17.63 -15.83
N LYS A 62 -6.72 16.38 -15.93
CA LYS A 62 -7.27 15.84 -17.18
C LYS A 62 -8.57 16.56 -17.56
N GLN A 63 -9.45 16.80 -16.60
CA GLN A 63 -10.70 17.51 -16.80
C GLN A 63 -10.46 18.98 -17.20
N GLU A 64 -9.51 19.66 -16.59
CA GLU A 64 -9.13 21.03 -16.98
C GLU A 64 -8.66 21.08 -18.44
N ILE A 65 -7.78 20.17 -18.85
CA ILE A 65 -7.31 20.08 -20.24
C ILE A 65 -8.48 19.79 -21.20
N GLU A 66 -9.41 18.91 -20.83
CA GLU A 66 -10.58 18.60 -21.64
C GLU A 66 -11.52 19.81 -21.79
N THR A 67 -11.79 20.54 -20.71
CA THR A 67 -12.63 21.75 -20.75
C THR A 67 -11.96 22.88 -21.55
N MET A 68 -10.65 23.10 -21.40
CA MET A 68 -9.90 24.07 -22.20
C MET A 68 -9.90 23.67 -23.68
N ARG A 69 -9.74 22.37 -23.98
CA ARG A 69 -9.83 21.87 -25.35
C ARG A 69 -11.21 22.06 -25.94
N ALA A 70 -12.28 21.81 -25.18
CA ALA A 70 -13.66 22.02 -25.61
C ALA A 70 -13.98 23.50 -25.86
N LYS A 71 -13.45 24.41 -25.03
CA LYS A 71 -13.59 25.86 -25.21
C LYS A 71 -12.82 26.37 -26.44
N ASN A 72 -11.63 25.83 -26.70
CA ASN A 72 -10.79 26.26 -27.83
C ASN A 72 -11.15 25.57 -29.16
N SER A 73 -11.86 24.44 -29.14
CA SER A 73 -12.40 23.81 -30.34
C SER A 73 -13.88 24.15 -30.47
N GLY A 74 -14.24 25.15 -31.27
CA GLY A 74 -15.63 25.39 -31.71
C GLY A 74 -16.21 24.27 -32.59
N ARG A 75 -15.83 23.01 -32.38
CA ARG A 75 -16.24 21.83 -33.16
C ARG A 75 -16.76 20.76 -32.21
N LYS A 76 -17.91 20.17 -32.58
CA LYS A 76 -18.61 19.09 -31.86
C LYS A 76 -17.65 17.94 -31.50
N PRO A 77 -17.87 17.24 -30.37
CA PRO A 77 -17.03 16.13 -29.96
C PRO A 77 -17.08 15.05 -31.03
N VAL A 78 -15.99 14.90 -31.79
CA VAL A 78 -15.77 13.70 -32.59
C VAL A 78 -15.54 12.59 -31.57
N GLN A 79 -16.47 11.64 -31.51
CA GLN A 79 -16.32 10.44 -30.71
C GLN A 79 -15.00 9.77 -31.13
N ARG A 80 -14.00 9.85 -30.25
CA ARG A 80 -12.82 9.01 -30.38
C ARG A 80 -13.19 7.66 -29.80
N ASP A 81 -13.83 6.83 -30.63
CA ASP A 81 -13.74 5.38 -30.51
C ASP A 81 -12.28 5.01 -30.79
N GLY A 82 -11.44 5.20 -29.77
CA GLY A 82 -10.00 5.15 -29.86
C GLY A 82 -9.47 3.95 -29.12
N LEU A 83 -9.75 2.75 -29.62
CA LEU A 83 -8.87 1.61 -29.43
C LEU A 83 -7.45 2.08 -29.73
N ARG A 84 -6.61 2.13 -28.69
CA ARG A 84 -5.21 2.53 -28.79
C ARG A 84 -4.51 1.52 -29.71
N PRO A 85 -3.91 1.92 -30.84
CA PRO A 85 -3.11 0.99 -31.62
C PRO A 85 -1.85 0.66 -30.81
N GLU A 86 -1.75 -0.58 -30.36
CA GLU A 86 -0.51 -1.19 -29.87
C GLU A 86 0.40 -1.41 -31.10
N SER A 87 1.27 -0.45 -31.41
CA SER A 87 2.38 -0.73 -32.32
C SER A 87 3.70 -0.14 -31.80
N ALA A 88 4.73 -0.99 -31.88
CA ALA A 88 6.02 -0.82 -31.25
C ALA A 88 6.80 0.34 -31.87
N SER A 89 7.09 1.37 -31.06
CA SER A 89 8.17 2.30 -31.35
C SER A 89 9.18 2.26 -30.22
N THR A 90 10.24 1.50 -30.48
CA THR A 90 11.49 1.44 -29.74
C THR A 90 12.11 2.84 -29.66
N VAL A 91 11.72 3.63 -28.67
CA VAL A 91 12.45 4.84 -28.29
C VAL A 91 13.04 4.60 -26.91
N LYS A 92 14.31 4.17 -26.89
CA LYS A 92 15.12 4.10 -25.66
C LYS A 92 15.27 5.52 -25.12
N LYS A 93 14.40 5.93 -24.20
CA LYS A 93 14.63 7.11 -23.37
C LYS A 93 15.57 6.69 -22.25
N THR A 94 16.84 7.07 -22.36
CA THR A 94 17.78 7.04 -21.25
C THR A 94 17.20 7.88 -20.11
N ILE A 95 16.71 7.21 -19.07
CA ILE A 95 16.24 7.88 -17.85
C ILE A 95 17.48 8.41 -17.14
N ARG A 96 17.75 9.73 -17.24
CA ARG A 96 18.59 10.40 -16.25
C ARG A 96 17.74 10.59 -15.01
N THR A 97 17.96 9.79 -13.99
CA THR A 97 17.40 10.01 -12.65
C THR A 97 18.08 11.25 -12.04
N THR A 98 17.49 12.43 -12.23
CA THR A 98 17.80 13.54 -11.33
C THR A 98 16.95 13.35 -10.08
N ALA A 99 17.57 12.74 -9.07
CA ALA A 99 17.00 12.64 -7.74
C ALA A 99 16.83 14.06 -7.18
N LYS A 100 15.63 14.63 -7.31
CA LYS A 100 15.25 15.82 -6.57
C LYS A 100 14.99 15.38 -5.14
N LYS A 101 15.96 15.66 -4.27
CA LYS A 101 15.84 15.49 -2.82
C LYS A 101 14.78 16.48 -2.32
N THR A 102 13.54 16.03 -2.18
CA THR A 102 12.51 16.82 -1.51
C THR A 102 12.90 16.88 -0.03
N GLN A 103 13.40 18.03 0.42
CA GLN A 103 13.59 18.29 1.83
C GLN A 103 12.19 18.38 2.46
N HIS A 104 11.76 17.32 3.12
CA HIS A 104 10.62 17.40 4.01
C HIS A 104 11.11 18.07 5.29
N LYS A 105 10.82 19.36 5.43
CA LYS A 105 10.94 20.08 6.70
C LYS A 105 10.04 19.35 7.69
N GLN A 106 10.64 18.68 8.67
CA GLN A 106 9.93 18.28 9.89
C GLN A 106 9.60 19.57 10.63
N GLU A 107 8.36 20.04 10.49
CA GLU A 107 7.80 20.85 11.56
C GLU A 107 7.45 19.90 12.69
N VAL A 108 8.34 19.92 13.68
CA VAL A 108 8.12 19.34 15.00
C VAL A 108 6.94 20.09 15.59
N PHE A 109 5.76 19.47 15.56
CA PHE A 109 4.67 19.89 16.42
C PHE A 109 4.78 19.06 17.70
N CYS A 110 5.05 19.76 18.80
CA CYS A 110 5.05 19.23 20.16
C CYS A 110 3.65 18.78 20.57
#